data_AF-A0A1C6KUQ0-F1
#
_entry.id   AF-A0A1C6KUQ0-F1
#
_cell.length_a   1.000
_cell.length_b   1.000
_cell.length_c   1.000
_cell.angle_alpha   90.00
_cell.angle_beta   90.00
_cell.angle_gamma   90.00
#
_symmetry.space_group_name_H-M   'P 1'
#
loop_
_entity.id
_entity.type
_entity.pdbx_description
1 polymer ?
#
loop_
_entity_poly.entity_id
_entity_poly.type
_entity_poly.pdbx_seq_one_letter_code
_entity_poly.pdbx_strand_id
1 'polypeptide(L)'
;MRELTVYYCSKCGRYGFYQVSKNAICPVCKTPMTVFPMSYQNFMDMDYNMRDQLISDQIAGNVTPQTSVVQRLTEQSKTSNSRSAIAKLKARNEELEYENLDLHQKNAELEKTIDWMHDMIWDLTRKLHGNANE
;
A
#
# COMPACT_ATOMS: atom_id res chain seq x y z
N MET A 1 -5.62 42.25 1.10
CA MET A 1 -6.71 41.86 0.17
C MET A 1 -6.77 40.33 0.17
N ARG A 2 -7.96 39.71 0.25
CA ARG A 2 -8.06 38.25 0.15
C ARG A 2 -7.87 37.84 -1.31
N GLU A 3 -6.93 36.93 -1.57
CA GLU A 3 -6.68 36.40 -2.91
C GLU A 3 -7.94 35.75 -3.49
N LEU A 4 -8.16 35.95 -4.78
CA LEU A 4 -9.23 35.29 -5.53
C LEU A 4 -8.77 33.89 -5.92
N THR A 5 -9.63 32.90 -5.74
CA THR A 5 -9.40 31.54 -6.23
C THR A 5 -10.15 31.33 -7.54
N VAL A 6 -9.54 30.62 -8.48
CA VAL A 6 -10.14 30.28 -9.77
C VAL A 6 -11.01 29.03 -9.62
N TYR A 7 -12.23 29.10 -10.12
CA TYR A 7 -13.17 27.98 -10.15
C TYR A 7 -13.65 27.74 -11.58
N TYR A 8 -13.94 26.49 -11.93
CA TYR A 8 -14.52 26.10 -13.21
C TYR A 8 -15.71 25.15 -13.05
N CYS A 9 -16.64 25.16 -14.00
CA CYS A 9 -17.78 24.27 -14.01
C CYS A 9 -17.43 22.98 -14.76
N SER A 10 -17.48 21.84 -14.08
CA SER A 10 -17.21 20.53 -14.69
C SER A 10 -18.18 20.10 -15.78
N LYS A 11 -19.34 20.78 -15.91
CA LYS A 11 -20.35 20.47 -16.92
C LYS A 11 -20.24 21.29 -18.20
N CYS A 12 -19.85 22.57 -18.10
CA CYS A 12 -19.89 23.51 -19.23
C CYS A 12 -18.60 24.30 -19.44
N GLY A 13 -17.53 24.05 -18.66
CA GLY A 13 -16.25 24.74 -18.82
C GLY A 13 -16.21 26.19 -18.33
N ARG A 14 -17.36 26.81 -18.06
CA ARG A 14 -17.39 28.21 -17.59
C ARG A 14 -16.59 28.37 -16.29
N TYR A 15 -15.72 29.36 -16.24
CA TYR A 15 -14.91 29.68 -15.06
C TYR A 15 -15.29 31.01 -14.42
N GLY A 16 -14.85 31.21 -13.18
CA GLY A 16 -15.10 32.41 -12.39
C GLY A 16 -14.16 32.53 -11.19
N PHE A 17 -14.09 33.71 -10.60
CA PHE A 17 -13.16 34.03 -9.51
C PHE A 17 -13.94 34.36 -8.25
N TYR A 18 -13.66 33.63 -7.17
CA TYR A 18 -14.40 33.78 -5.92
C TYR A 18 -13.45 33.72 -4.73
N GLN A 19 -13.73 34.53 -3.71
CA GLN A 19 -12.99 34.49 -2.44
C GLN A 19 -13.39 33.31 -1.55
N VAL A 20 -14.62 32.79 -1.72
CA VAL A 20 -15.20 31.73 -0.90
C VAL A 20 -15.93 30.74 -1.80
N SER A 21 -15.68 29.45 -1.62
CA SER A 21 -16.24 28.36 -2.42
C SER A 21 -17.77 28.34 -2.45
N LYS A 22 -18.42 28.76 -1.36
CA LYS A 22 -19.90 28.82 -1.27
C LYS A 22 -20.54 29.72 -2.34
N ASN A 23 -19.80 30.71 -2.85
CA ASN A 23 -20.30 31.62 -3.88
C ASN A 23 -20.01 31.11 -5.30
N ALA A 24 -19.19 30.08 -5.45
CA ALA A 24 -18.77 29.52 -6.72
C ALA A 24 -19.86 28.56 -7.26
N ILE A 25 -20.98 29.13 -7.69
CA ILE A 25 -22.07 28.41 -8.35
C ILE A 25 -22.13 28.82 -9.81
N CYS A 26 -22.16 27.84 -10.72
CA CYS A 26 -22.20 28.10 -12.15
C CYS A 26 -23.52 28.80 -12.53
N PRO A 27 -23.48 29.97 -13.20
CA PRO A 27 -24.70 30.70 -13.54
C PRO A 27 -25.55 29.98 -14.60
N VAL A 28 -24.95 29.10 -15.39
CA VAL A 28 -25.60 28.31 -16.44
C VAL A 28 -26.15 27.01 -15.88
N CYS A 29 -25.29 26.17 -15.30
CA CYS A 29 -25.68 24.83 -14.84
C CYS A 29 -26.30 24.80 -13.44
N LYS A 30 -26.22 25.90 -12.68
CA LYS A 30 -26.66 26.01 -11.28
C LYS A 30 -26.04 24.97 -10.33
N THR A 31 -24.89 24.40 -10.70
CA THR A 31 -24.13 23.46 -9.86
C THR A 31 -22.94 24.15 -9.19
N PRO A 32 -22.47 23.66 -8.04
CA PRO A 32 -21.21 24.08 -7.46
C PRO A 32 -20.06 23.91 -8.47
N MET A 33 -19.14 24.87 -8.47
CA MET A 33 -17.94 24.87 -9.31
C MET A 33 -16.76 24.25 -8.56
N THR A 34 -15.81 23.70 -9.31
CA THR A 34 -14.61 23.04 -8.79
C THR A 34 -13.44 24.03 -8.78
N VAL A 35 -12.58 23.95 -7.78
CA VAL A 35 -11.34 24.76 -7.73
C VAL A 35 -10.41 24.33 -8.86
N PHE A 36 -9.87 25.30 -9.61
CA PHE A 36 -8.83 25.04 -10.60
C PHE A 36 -7.45 25.08 -9.91
N PRO A 37 -6.55 24.10 -10.16
CA PRO A 37 -5.29 23.95 -9.41
C PRO A 37 -4.19 24.92 -9.89
N MET A 38 -4.48 26.22 -9.91
CA MET A 38 -3.56 27.29 -10.31
C MET A 38 -3.89 28.60 -9.60
N SER A 39 -2.89 29.46 -9.40
CA SER A 39 -3.10 30.81 -8.88
C SER A 39 -3.89 31.68 -9.86
N TYR A 40 -4.59 32.69 -9.34
CA TYR A 40 -5.29 33.68 -10.14
C TYR A 40 -4.36 34.38 -11.15
N GLN A 41 -3.16 34.77 -10.71
CA GLN A 41 -2.22 35.50 -11.57
C GLN A 41 -1.80 34.67 -12.78
N ASN A 42 -1.34 33.44 -12.55
CA ASN A 42 -0.95 32.54 -13.63
C ASN A 42 -2.13 32.24 -14.58
N PHE A 43 -3.34 32.12 -14.03
CA PHE A 43 -4.54 31.94 -14.84
C PHE A 43 -4.85 33.17 -15.70
N MET A 44 -4.61 34.38 -15.18
CA MET A 44 -4.85 35.63 -15.89
C MET A 44 -3.77 36.00 -16.90
N ASP A 45 -2.55 35.49 -16.73
CA ASP A 45 -1.44 35.71 -17.67
C ASP A 45 -1.58 34.87 -18.95
N MET A 46 -2.42 33.83 -18.93
CA MET A 46 -2.73 33.00 -20.11
C MET A 46 -3.74 33.66 -21.04
N ASP A 47 -3.65 33.37 -22.34
CA ASP A 47 -4.69 33.76 -23.30
C ASP A 47 -5.99 32.96 -23.13
N TYR A 48 -7.05 33.39 -23.82
CA TYR A 48 -8.36 32.75 -23.74
C TYR A 48 -8.35 31.29 -24.22
N ASN A 49 -7.65 31.00 -25.33
CA ASN A 49 -7.64 29.67 -25.94
C ASN A 49 -6.92 28.66 -25.02
N MET A 50 -5.81 29.07 -24.42
CA MET A 50 -5.04 28.28 -23.47
C MET A 50 -5.88 27.93 -22.24
N ARG A 51 -6.64 28.91 -21.71
CA ARG A 51 -7.55 28.67 -20.58
C ARG A 51 -8.65 27.68 -20.94
N ASP A 52 -9.27 27.84 -22.10
CA ASP A 52 -10.35 26.97 -22.56
C ASP A 52 -9.86 25.52 -22.78
N GLN A 53 -8.68 25.36 -23.38
CA GLN A 53 -8.04 24.07 -23.56
C GLN A 53 -7.71 23.41 -22.21
N LEU A 54 -7.08 24.15 -21.28
CA LEU A 54 -6.74 23.62 -19.95
C LEU A 54 -7.98 23.18 -19.15
N ILE A 55 -9.06 23.96 -19.21
CA ILE A 55 -10.31 23.59 -18.55
C ILE A 55 -10.93 22.36 -19.22
N SER A 56 -10.88 22.29 -20.55
CA SER A 56 -11.36 21.13 -21.31
C SER A 56 -10.59 19.86 -20.96
N ASP A 57 -9.26 19.94 -20.86
CA ASP A 57 -8.41 18.83 -20.45
C ASP A 57 -8.68 18.41 -18.99
N GLN A 58 -8.93 19.37 -18.11
CA GLN A 58 -9.31 19.11 -16.73
C GLN A 58 -10.68 18.42 -16.61
N ILE A 59 -11.63 18.75 -17.50
CA ILE A 59 -12.96 18.12 -17.58
C ILE A 59 -12.87 16.71 -18.16
N ALA A 60 -12.07 16.53 -19.21
CA ALA A 60 -11.85 15.23 -19.85
C ALA A 60 -11.08 14.25 -18.95
N GLY A 61 -10.48 14.73 -17.86
CA GLY A 61 -9.64 13.91 -16.98
C GLY A 61 -8.25 13.62 -17.55
N ASN A 62 -7.84 14.36 -18.58
CA ASN A 62 -6.52 14.25 -19.21
C ASN A 62 -5.40 14.81 -18.30
N VAL A 63 -5.77 15.65 -17.33
CA VAL A 63 -4.84 16.15 -16.31
C VAL A 63 -4.75 15.14 -15.17
N THR A 64 -3.79 14.22 -15.27
CA THR A 64 -3.28 13.54 -14.06
C THR A 64 -2.86 14.62 -13.06
N PRO A 65 -3.31 14.58 -11.79
CA PRO A 65 -2.83 15.51 -10.79
C PRO A 65 -1.30 15.46 -10.83
N GLN A 66 -0.66 16.62 -10.99
CA GLN A 66 0.79 16.68 -11.01
C GLN A 66 1.31 16.23 -9.63
N THR A 67 1.55 14.93 -9.49
CA THR A 67 2.35 14.36 -8.41
C THR A 67 3.67 15.09 -8.45
N SER A 68 3.94 15.91 -7.43
CA SER A 68 5.13 16.77 -7.41
C SER A 68 6.38 15.93 -7.66
N VAL A 69 7.39 16.52 -8.31
CA VAL A 69 8.67 15.83 -8.59
C VAL A 69 9.26 15.24 -7.29
N VAL A 70 9.08 15.94 -6.16
CA VAL A 70 9.45 15.49 -4.82
C VAL A 70 8.70 14.22 -4.39
N GLN A 71 7.40 14.13 -4.69
CA GLN A 71 6.61 12.95 -4.38
C GLN A 71 7.03 11.73 -5.21
N ARG A 72 7.32 11.91 -6.52
CA ARG A 72 7.86 10.81 -7.36
C ARG A 72 9.24 10.32 -6.89
N LEU A 73 10.12 11.25 -6.50
CA LEU A 73 11.46 10.93 -6.00
C LEU A 73 11.42 10.25 -4.63
N THR A 74 10.53 10.70 -3.74
CA THR A 74 10.36 10.08 -2.42
C THR A 74 9.67 8.72 -2.49
N GLU A 75 8.78 8.48 -3.45
CA GLU A 75 8.20 7.14 -3.71
C GLU A 75 9.27 6.14 -4.16
N GLN A 76 10.18 6.51 -5.07
CA GLN A 76 11.31 5.65 -5.45
C GLN A 76 12.30 5.40 -4.29
N SER A 77 12.47 6.38 -3.41
CA SER A 77 13.33 6.23 -2.22
C SER A 77 12.70 5.28 -1.18
N LYS A 78 11.37 5.33 -1.02
CA LYS A 78 10.60 4.39 -0.17
C LYS A 78 10.69 2.95 -0.69
N THR A 79 10.62 2.74 -2.01
CA THR A 79 10.77 1.39 -2.59
C THR A 79 12.21 0.88 -2.46
N SER A 80 13.22 1.74 -2.59
CA SER A 80 14.63 1.36 -2.35
C SER A 80 14.87 0.91 -0.90
N ASN A 81 14.36 1.66 0.08
CA ASN A 81 14.43 1.29 1.50
C ASN A 81 13.69 -0.02 1.80
N SER A 82 12.57 -0.27 1.12
CA SER A 82 11.84 -1.54 1.25
C SER A 82 12.62 -2.73 0.73
N ARG A 83 13.45 -2.58 -0.32
CA ARG A 83 14.24 -3.68 -0.90
C ARG A 83 15.31 -4.19 0.07
N SER A 84 15.98 -3.28 0.80
CA SER A 84 16.94 -3.66 1.84
C SER A 84 16.25 -4.38 3.01
N ALA A 85 15.09 -3.90 3.44
CA ALA A 85 14.30 -4.55 4.49
C ALA A 85 13.81 -5.95 4.06
N ILE A 86 13.31 -6.08 2.83
CA ILE A 86 12.87 -7.35 2.25
C ILE A 86 14.03 -8.34 2.15
N ALA A 87 15.23 -7.91 1.74
CA ALA A 87 16.40 -8.78 1.67
C ALA A 87 16.80 -9.33 3.06
N LYS A 88 16.76 -8.48 4.10
CA LYS A 88 17.04 -8.90 5.48
C LYS A 88 15.99 -9.90 6.01
N LEU A 89 14.71 -9.61 5.77
CA LEU A 89 13.63 -10.51 6.16
C LEU A 89 13.73 -11.86 5.44
N LYS A 90 14.08 -11.84 4.14
CA LYS A 90 14.26 -13.07 3.36
C LYS A 90 15.40 -13.94 3.92
N ALA A 91 16.55 -13.35 4.21
CA ALA A 91 17.68 -14.07 4.79
C ALA A 91 17.33 -14.71 6.15
N ARG A 92 16.59 -13.97 7.00
CA ARG A 92 16.11 -14.52 8.28
C ARG A 92 15.10 -15.65 8.09
N ASN A 93 14.25 -15.57 7.06
CA ASN A 93 13.29 -16.62 6.77
C ASN A 93 13.98 -17.90 6.31
N GLU A 94 14.97 -17.79 5.42
CA GLU A 94 15.79 -18.92 4.98
C GLU A 94 16.51 -19.59 6.16
N GLU A 95 17.06 -18.81 7.10
CA GLU A 95 17.69 -19.33 8.32
C GLU A 95 16.69 -20.10 9.21
N LEU A 96 15.48 -19.56 9.41
CA LEU A 96 14.43 -20.21 10.19
C LEU A 96 13.90 -21.49 9.53
N GLU A 97 13.89 -21.56 8.19
CA GLU A 97 13.53 -22.77 7.45
C GLU A 97 14.57 -23.88 7.68
N TYR A 98 15.86 -23.55 7.67
CA TYR A 98 16.92 -24.52 8.01
C TYR A 98 16.83 -25.01 9.45
N GLU A 99 16.60 -24.12 10.41
CA GLU A 99 16.45 -24.48 11.83
C GLU A 99 15.24 -25.40 12.06
N ASN A 100 14.10 -25.12 11.41
CA ASN A 100 12.93 -26.00 11.48
C ASN A 100 13.23 -27.40 10.93
N LEU A 101 13.93 -27.49 9.81
CA LEU A 101 14.28 -28.77 9.21
C LEU A 101 15.16 -29.62 10.15
N ASP A 102 16.17 -29.00 10.76
CA ASP A 102 17.05 -29.66 11.75
C ASP A 102 16.27 -30.12 12.99
N LEU A 103 15.36 -29.28 13.51
CA LEU A 103 14.50 -29.65 14.64
C LEU A 103 13.57 -30.81 14.30
N HIS A 104 12.98 -30.82 13.10
CA HIS A 104 12.16 -31.94 12.65
C HIS A 104 12.95 -33.25 12.55
N GLN A 105 14.19 -33.19 12.06
CA GLN A 105 15.05 -34.36 12.01
C GLN A 105 15.37 -34.90 13.42
N LYS A 106 15.74 -34.01 14.35
CA LYS A 106 16.01 -34.39 15.76
C LYS A 106 14.78 -34.99 16.43
N ASN A 107 13.60 -34.43 16.19
CA ASN A 107 12.35 -34.99 16.72
C ASN A 107 12.11 -36.41 16.18
N ALA A 108 12.34 -36.66 14.89
CA ALA A 108 12.19 -37.99 14.31
C ALA A 108 13.19 -39.01 14.90
N GLU A 109 14.39 -38.58 15.30
CA GLU A 109 15.36 -39.43 16.00
C GLU A 109 14.91 -39.74 17.44
N LEU A 110 14.35 -38.75 18.13
CA LEU A 110 13.78 -38.94 19.46
C LEU A 110 12.57 -39.88 19.43
N GLU A 111 11.70 -39.76 18.43
CA GLU A 111 10.56 -40.66 18.23
C GLU A 111 11.01 -42.13 18.12
N LYS A 112 12.04 -42.42 17.32
CA LYS A 112 12.61 -43.78 17.22
C LYS A 112 13.12 -44.30 18.56
N THR A 113 13.70 -43.42 19.37
CA THR A 113 14.20 -43.78 20.70
C THR A 113 13.03 -44.11 21.63
N ILE A 114 11.93 -43.35 21.56
CA ILE A 114 10.70 -43.60 22.32
C ILE A 114 10.08 -44.94 21.93
N ASP A 115 9.98 -45.23 20.63
CA ASP A 115 9.45 -46.51 20.15
C ASP A 115 10.28 -47.69 20.67
N TRP A 116 11.61 -47.58 20.62
CA TRP A 116 12.49 -48.60 21.18
C TRP A 116 12.31 -48.78 22.69
N MET A 117 12.16 -47.68 23.44
CA MET A 117 11.88 -47.75 24.88
C MET A 117 10.54 -48.42 25.16
N HIS A 118 9.50 -48.15 24.36
CA HIS A 118 8.21 -48.81 24.49
C HIS A 118 8.33 -50.33 24.27
N ASP A 119 9.01 -50.76 23.20
CA ASP A 119 9.22 -52.19 22.93
C ASP A 119 9.94 -52.89 24.10
N MET A 120 10.97 -52.26 24.65
CA MET A 120 11.70 -52.78 25.80
C MET A 120 10.82 -52.88 27.06
N ILE A 121 10.01 -51.86 27.34
CA ILE A 121 9.07 -51.88 28.47
C ILE A 121 8.05 -53.02 28.31
N TRP A 122 7.51 -53.22 27.10
CA TRP A 122 6.58 -54.32 26.81
C TRP A 122 7.22 -55.68 27.03
N ASP A 123 8.46 -55.87 26.59
CA ASP A 123 9.21 -57.11 26.82
C ASP A 123 9.44 -57.42 28.30
N LEU A 124 9.87 -56.41 29.07
CA LEU A 124 10.07 -56.56 30.51
C LEU A 124 8.75 -56.85 31.24
N THR A 125 7.68 -56.15 30.86
CA THR A 125 6.35 -56.36 31.44
C THR A 125 5.84 -57.77 31.18
N ARG A 126 6.00 -58.29 29.96
CA ARG A 126 5.64 -59.68 29.62
C ARG A 126 6.43 -60.71 30.43
N LYS A 127 7.75 -60.51 30.59
CA LYS A 127 8.60 -61.41 31.37
C LYS A 127 8.20 -61.43 32.86
N LEU A 128 7.90 -60.27 33.44
CA LEU A 128 7.46 -60.17 34.83
C LEU A 128 6.10 -60.87 35.06
N HIS A 129 5.15 -60.72 34.14
CA HIS A 129 3.84 -61.38 34.25
C HIS A 129 3.89 -62.88 33.89
N GLY A 130 4.79 -63.30 33.00
CA GLY A 130 5.01 -64.72 32.68
C GLY A 130 5.62 -65.50 33.84
N ASN A 131 6.62 -64.92 34.51
CA ASN A 131 7.27 -65.53 35.67
C ASN A 131 6.40 -65.52 36.95
N ALA A 132 5.30 -64.78 36.96
CA ALA A 132 4.36 -64.75 38.08
C ALA A 132 3.26 -65.84 37.99
N ASN A 133 3.19 -66.56 36.86
CA ASN A 133 2.19 -67.59 36.57
C ASN A 133 2.79 -69.03 36.48
N GLU A 134 4.06 -69.22 36.85
CA GLU A 134 4.72 -70.51 37.11
C GLU A 134 4.99 -70.66 38.62
#